data_AF-W4L7J8-F1
#
_entry.id   AF-W4L7J8-F1
#
_cell.length_a   1.000
_cell.length_b   1.000
_cell.length_c   1.000
_cell.angle_alpha   90.00
_cell.angle_beta   90.00
_cell.angle_gamma   90.00
#
_symmetry.space_group_name_H-M   'P 1'
#
loop_
_entity.id
_entity.type
_entity.pdbx_description
1 polymer ?
#
loop_
_entity_poly.entity_id
_entity_poly.type
_entity_poly.pdbx_seq_one_letter_code
_entity_poly.pdbx_strand_id
1 'polypeptide(L)'
;MPTTLTFRCATRDDLDVIVSMLADDPLGQHREQYTQPLPAAYAKAFESIDGDPNQDLIVACIDSQVVGVMQLTYIPWCQDTFAKVSSNRSLT
;
A
#
# COMPACT_ATOMS: atom_id res chain seq x y z
N MET A 1 -26.98 11.98 10.35
CA MET A 1 -26.36 10.68 10.71
C MET A 1 -24.85 10.87 10.66
N PRO A 2 -24.07 10.40 11.64
CA PRO A 2 -22.62 10.54 11.60
C PRO A 2 -22.05 9.66 10.47
N THR A 3 -21.24 10.27 9.61
CA THR A 3 -20.50 9.59 8.54
C THR A 3 -19.39 8.75 9.17
N THR A 4 -19.42 7.43 8.97
CA THR A 4 -18.42 6.52 9.56
C THR A 4 -17.35 6.19 8.54
N LEU A 5 -16.10 6.53 8.87
CA LEU A 5 -14.92 6.14 8.09
C LEU A 5 -14.44 4.76 8.55
N THR A 6 -14.31 3.83 7.61
CA THR A 6 -13.80 2.47 7.85
C THR A 6 -12.62 2.18 6.94
N PHE A 7 -11.80 1.21 7.34
CA PHE A 7 -10.66 0.73 6.55
C PHE A 7 -10.77 -0.78 6.38
N ARG A 8 -10.50 -1.27 5.17
CA ARG A 8 -10.48 -2.70 4.86
C ARG A 8 -9.49 -3.00 3.75
N CYS A 9 -9.07 -4.26 3.63
CA CYS A 9 -8.32 -4.71 2.45
C CYS A 9 -9.16 -4.47 1.19
N ALA A 10 -8.48 -4.00 0.14
CA ALA A 10 -9.05 -3.82 -1.18
C ALA A 10 -9.39 -5.19 -1.78
N THR A 11 -10.47 -5.26 -2.54
CA THR A 11 -10.80 -6.42 -3.37
C THR A 11 -10.55 -6.09 -4.84
N ARG A 12 -10.65 -7.11 -5.70
CA ARG A 12 -10.53 -6.95 -7.16
C ARG A 12 -11.52 -5.90 -7.70
N ASP A 13 -12.71 -5.82 -7.11
CA ASP A 13 -13.80 -4.92 -7.53
C ASP A 13 -13.48 -3.45 -7.23
N ASP A 14 -12.59 -3.18 -6.26
CA ASP A 14 -12.15 -1.82 -5.96
C ASP A 14 -11.12 -1.28 -6.96
N LEU A 15 -10.56 -2.12 -7.85
CA LEU A 15 -9.45 -1.71 -8.70
C LEU A 15 -9.80 -0.52 -9.60
N ASP A 16 -11.01 -0.49 -10.15
CA ASP A 16 -11.44 0.60 -11.04
C ASP A 16 -11.45 1.95 -10.33
N VAL A 17 -12.06 2.01 -9.14
CA VAL A 17 -12.14 3.25 -8.36
C VAL A 17 -10.76 3.66 -7.83
N ILE A 18 -9.91 2.69 -7.48
CA ILE A 18 -8.52 2.96 -7.07
C ILE A 18 -7.73 3.61 -8.21
N VAL A 19 -7.73 3.04 -9.41
CA VAL A 19 -6.97 3.59 -10.54
C VAL A 19 -7.55 4.94 -10.97
N SER A 20 -8.87 5.12 -10.95
CA SER A 20 -9.50 6.43 -11.18
C SER A 20 -9.00 7.48 -10.20
N MET A 21 -9.01 7.19 -8.89
CA MET A 21 -8.52 8.13 -7.87
C MET A 21 -7.04 8.46 -8.05
N LEU A 22 -6.20 7.48 -8.38
CA LEU A 22 -4.77 7.69 -8.61
C LEU A 22 -4.52 8.52 -9.87
N ALA A 23 -5.32 8.33 -10.93
CA ALA A 23 -5.24 9.13 -12.14
C ALA A 23 -5.74 10.57 -11.94
N ASP A 24 -6.69 10.79 -11.03
CA ASP A 24 -7.19 12.12 -10.70
C ASP A 24 -6.24 12.91 -9.77
N ASP A 25 -5.34 12.23 -9.05
CA ASP A 25 -4.35 12.86 -8.16
C ASP A 25 -3.35 13.73 -8.96
N PRO A 26 -3.05 14.98 -8.53
CA PRO A 26 -2.15 15.88 -9.27
C PRO A 26 -0.76 15.31 -9.55
N LEU A 27 -0.24 14.42 -8.68
CA LEU A 27 1.01 13.73 -8.93
C LEU A 27 0.80 12.57 -9.90
N GLY A 28 -0.32 11.85 -9.81
CA GLY A 28 -0.64 10.67 -10.62
C GLY A 28 -1.14 10.95 -12.04
N GLN A 29 -1.71 12.13 -12.32
CA GLN A 29 -2.28 12.51 -13.62
C GLN A 29 -1.35 12.30 -14.83
N HIS A 30 -0.03 12.37 -14.63
CA HIS A 30 0.96 12.18 -15.70
C HIS A 30 1.56 10.77 -15.75
N ARG A 31 1.28 9.91 -14.76
CA ARG A 31 1.87 8.58 -14.61
C ARG A 31 0.85 7.45 -14.78
N GLU A 32 -0.39 7.70 -14.41
CA GLU A 32 -1.44 6.69 -14.43
C GLU A 32 -2.24 6.74 -15.72
N GLN A 33 -2.68 5.57 -16.19
CA GLN A 33 -3.50 5.42 -17.39
C GLN A 33 -4.85 4.84 -17.01
N TYR A 34 -5.80 5.71 -16.68
CA TYR A 34 -7.20 5.32 -16.51
C TYR A 34 -7.90 5.30 -17.86
N THR A 35 -8.11 4.09 -18.40
CA THR A 35 -8.85 3.83 -19.64
C THR A 35 -9.81 2.67 -19.43
N GLN A 36 -10.84 2.56 -20.27
CA GLN A 36 -11.75 1.41 -20.27
C GLN A 36 -11.60 0.60 -21.57
N PRO A 37 -11.27 -0.70 -21.49
CA PRO A 37 -10.97 -1.46 -20.27
C PRO A 37 -9.65 -1.02 -19.60
N LEU A 38 -9.54 -1.25 -18.28
CA LEU A 38 -8.31 -0.96 -17.55
C LEU A 38 -7.12 -1.75 -18.15
N PRO A 39 -5.92 -1.14 -18.23
CA PRO A 39 -4.73 -1.88 -18.61
C PRO A 39 -4.50 -3.12 -17.74
N ALA A 40 -4.20 -4.25 -18.38
CA ALA A 40 -3.98 -5.53 -17.68
C ALA A 40 -2.83 -5.49 -16.64
N ALA A 41 -1.94 -4.49 -16.74
CA ALA A 41 -0.88 -4.25 -15.76
C ALA A 41 -1.44 -4.01 -14.34
N TYR A 42 -2.54 -3.26 -14.19
CA TYR A 42 -3.15 -3.01 -12.88
C TYR A 42 -3.73 -4.28 -12.27
N ALA A 43 -4.32 -5.15 -13.09
CA ALA A 43 -4.81 -6.45 -12.65
C ALA A 43 -3.69 -7.31 -12.06
N LYS A 44 -2.60 -7.43 -12.82
CA LYS A 44 -1.43 -8.21 -12.44
C LYS A 44 -0.73 -7.64 -11.19
N ALA A 45 -0.66 -6.31 -11.08
CA ALA A 45 -0.10 -5.65 -9.92
C ALA A 45 -0.93 -5.92 -8.66
N PHE A 46 -2.26 -5.81 -8.76
CA PHE A 46 -3.17 -6.16 -7.66
C PHE A 46 -3.00 -7.61 -7.21
N GLU A 47 -2.99 -8.57 -8.15
CA GLU A 47 -2.78 -9.99 -7.83
C GLU A 47 -1.43 -10.24 -7.14
N SER A 48 -0.38 -9.50 -7.52
CA SER A 48 0.93 -9.61 -6.90
C SER A 48 0.95 -9.06 -5.47
N ILE A 49 0.19 -7.99 -5.21
CA ILE A 49 0.04 -7.39 -3.88
C ILE A 49 -0.80 -8.29 -2.97
N ASP A 50 -1.99 -8.70 -3.42
CA ASP A 50 -2.93 -9.54 -2.66
C ASP A 50 -2.34 -10.92 -2.31
N GLY A 51 -1.42 -11.42 -3.14
CA GLY A 51 -0.72 -12.68 -2.91
C GLY A 51 0.53 -12.60 -2.02
N ASP A 52 1.02 -11.42 -1.65
CA ASP A 52 2.24 -11.25 -0.84
C ASP A 52 1.89 -10.95 0.62
N PRO A 53 2.26 -11.81 1.59
CA PRO A 53 1.97 -11.58 3.01
C PRO A 53 2.69 -10.35 3.61
N ASN A 54 3.63 -9.74 2.88
CA ASN A 54 4.31 -8.52 3.30
C ASN A 54 3.72 -7.25 2.65
N GLN A 55 2.58 -7.38 1.97
CA GLN A 55 1.89 -6.29 1.29
C GLN A 55 0.43 -6.27 1.71
N ASP A 56 -0.09 -5.07 2.00
CA ASP A 56 -1.52 -4.83 2.10
C ASP A 56 -1.91 -3.66 1.19
N LEU A 57 -2.94 -3.84 0.38
CA LEU A 57 -3.64 -2.73 -0.28
C LEU A 57 -4.93 -2.46 0.48
N ILE A 58 -5.05 -1.26 1.06
CA ILE A 58 -6.13 -0.88 1.96
C ILE A 58 -6.93 0.25 1.33
N VAL A 59 -8.25 0.14 1.38
CA VAL A 59 -9.17 1.22 1.01
C VAL A 59 -9.79 1.85 2.24
N ALA A 60 -9.92 3.18 2.19
CA ALA A 60 -10.69 3.96 3.14
C ALA A 60 -12.11 4.12 2.58
N CYS A 61 -13.12 3.75 3.36
CA CYS A 61 -14.52 3.76 2.95
C CYS A 61 -15.33 4.69 3.85
N ILE A 62 -16.02 5.65 3.24
CA ILE A 62 -17.12 6.36 3.88
C ILE A 62 -18.41 5.63 3.50
N ASP A 63 -19.07 5.03 4.50
CA ASP A 63 -20.19 4.10 4.30
C ASP A 63 -19.80 2.92 3.38
N SER A 64 -20.16 2.98 2.10
CA SER A 64 -19.78 1.96 1.08
C SER A 64 -18.94 2.51 -0.06
N GLN A 65 -18.62 3.81 -0.03
CA GLN A 65 -17.85 4.47 -1.08
C GLN A 65 -16.37 4.49 -0.70
N VAL A 66 -15.53 3.99 -1.60
CA VAL A 66 -14.07 4.15 -1.48
C VAL A 66 -13.73 5.62 -1.71
N VAL A 67 -13.05 6.22 -0.75
CA VAL A 67 -12.64 7.63 -0.74
C VAL A 67 -11.13 7.82 -0.60
N GLY A 68 -10.39 6.72 -0.49
CA GLY A 68 -8.94 6.74 -0.42
C GLY A 68 -8.34 5.35 -0.52
N VAL A 69 -7.06 5.29 -0.84
CA VAL A 69 -6.28 4.07 -0.96
C VAL A 69 -4.91 4.26 -0.33
N MET A 70 -4.38 3.21 0.30
CA MET A 70 -3.06 3.17 0.88
C MET A 70 -2.45 1.79 0.62
N GLN A 71 -1.18 1.75 0.23
CA GLN A 71 -0.40 0.52 0.19
C GLN A 71 0.54 0.49 1.39
N LEU A 72 0.55 -0.62 2.13
CA LEU A 72 1.42 -0.85 3.27
C LEU A 72 2.38 -2.01 2.96
N THR A 73 3.67 -1.77 3.11
CA THR A 73 4.72 -2.76 2.87
C THR A 73 5.47 -3.04 4.18
N TYR A 74 5.50 -4.30 4.61
CA TYR A 74 6.26 -4.74 5.77
C TYR A 74 7.69 -5.10 5.33
N ILE A 75 8.68 -4.31 5.75
CA ILE A 75 10.09 -4.55 5.44
C ILE A 75 10.82 -5.01 6.70
N PRO A 76 11.18 -6.30 6.82
CA PRO A 76 11.99 -6.78 7.93
C PRO A 76 13.37 -6.11 7.90
N TRP A 77 13.85 -5.70 9.07
CA TRP A 77 15.16 -5.10 9.19
C TRP A 77 15.84 -5.56 10.47
N CYS A 78 17.15 -5.81 10.41
CA CYS A 78 17.97 -6.28 11.52
C CYS A 78 19.24 -5.43 11.59
N GLN A 79 19.50 -4.73 12.70
CA GLN A 79 20.74 -3.97 12.94
C GLN A 79 21.51 -4.52 14.14
N ASP A 80 22.83 -4.67 13.98
CA ASP A 80 23.79 -5.15 14.99
C ASP A 80 24.44 -4.00 15.81
N THR A 81 23.98 -2.75 15.65
CA THR A 81 24.76 -1.57 16.08
C THR A 81 24.90 -1.40 17.60
N PHE A 82 24.16 -2.14 18.44
CA PHE A 82 24.29 -2.07 19.90
C PHE A 82 25.20 -3.15 20.54
N ALA A 83 25.64 -4.18 19.79
CA ALA A 83 26.40 -5.28 20.38
C ALA A 83 27.93 -5.03 20.47
N LYS A 84 28.44 -3.89 19.97
CA LYS A 84 29.89 -3.61 19.89
C LYS A 84 30.44 -2.59 20.90
N VAL A 85 29.61 -1.99 21.76
CA VAL A 85 30.08 -1.10 22.85
C VAL A 85 30.18 -1.85 24.17
N SER A 86 30.91 -2.96 24.21
CA SER A 86 31.41 -3.55 25.46
C SER A 86 32.46 -4.63 25.18
N SER A 87 33.63 -4.24 24.69
CA SER A 87 34.84 -5.06 24.85
C SER A 87 36.04 -4.16 24.99
N ASN A 88 36.13 -3.48 26.14
CA ASN A 88 37.41 -3.01 26.64
C ASN A 88 37.86 -4.02 27.70
N ARG A 89 38.37 -5.17 27.26
CA ARG A 89 39.01 -6.14 28.15
C ARG A 89 40.53 -5.97 28.04
N SER A 90 41.05 -5.39 29.11
CA SER A 90 42.45 -5.19 29.47
C SER A 90 43.36 -6.34 29.01
N LEU A 91 44.49 -6.01 28.39
CA LEU A 91 45.68 -6.85 28.39
C LEU A 91 46.84 -6.02 28.95
N THR A 92 47.32 -6.48 30.11
CA THR A 92 48.67 -6.29 30.64
C THR A 92 49.74 -6.55 29.60
#